data_AF-A0A935AU23-F1
#
_entry.id   AF-A0A935AU23-F1
#
_cell.length_a   1.000
_cell.length_b   1.000
_cell.length_c   1.000
_cell.angle_alpha   90.00
_cell.angle_beta   90.00
_cell.angle_gamma   90.00
#
_symmetry.space_group_name_H-M   'P 1'
#
loop_
_entity.id
_entity.type
_entity.pdbx_description
1 polymer ?
#
loop_
_entity_poly.entity_id
_entity_poly.type
_entity_poly.pdbx_seq_one_letter_code
_entity_poly.pdbx_strand_id
1 'polypeptide(L)'
;MNSIPDTVIDAFHMVRPEEKVDLNENTKLLHGIIKNIVVVEGTDPVQEIKNYVDDKEIGILSMVGRKHTFWERLWIESNTTSELFTTNVPILLLPE
;
A
#
# COMPACT_ATOMS: atom_id res chain seq x y z
N MET A 1 30.33 -6.39 -2.08
CA MET A 1 29.41 -5.26 -2.35
C MET A 1 28.03 -5.84 -2.13
N ASN A 2 27.38 -5.56 -1.00
CA ASN A 2 26.05 -6.10 -0.71
C ASN A 2 25.07 -5.26 -1.53
N SER A 3 24.72 -5.72 -2.73
CA SER A 3 23.62 -5.13 -3.49
C SER A 3 22.34 -5.39 -2.71
N ILE A 4 21.49 -4.37 -2.61
CA ILE A 4 20.07 -4.60 -2.33
C ILE A 4 19.58 -5.61 -3.39
N PRO A 5 18.74 -6.60 -3.05
CA PRO A 5 18.20 -7.53 -4.05
C PRO A 5 17.61 -6.77 -5.25
N ASP A 6 17.43 -7.45 -6.39
CA ASP A 6 16.70 -6.96 -7.58
C ASP A 6 15.20 -6.70 -7.29
N THR A 7 14.92 -5.89 -6.27
CA THR A 7 13.58 -5.57 -5.79
C THR A 7 13.00 -4.45 -6.64
N VAL A 8 11.77 -4.67 -7.09
CA VAL A 8 10.92 -3.63 -7.67
C VAL A 8 10.05 -3.06 -6.57
N ILE A 9 9.94 -1.74 -6.54
CA ILE A 9 9.04 -1.03 -5.62
C ILE A 9 7.85 -0.55 -6.45
N ASP A 10 6.67 -1.00 -6.09
CA ASP A 10 5.41 -0.48 -6.59
C ASP A 10 4.84 0.52 -5.59
N ALA A 11 4.50 1.73 -6.06
CA ALA A 11 3.71 2.66 -5.27
C ALA A 11 2.22 2.40 -5.51
N PHE A 12 1.54 1.84 -4.51
CA PHE A 12 0.11 1.59 -4.58
C PHE A 12 -0.70 2.83 -4.18
N HIS A 13 -1.67 3.20 -5.02
CA HIS A 13 -2.59 4.29 -4.75
C HIS A 13 -4.03 3.87 -5.10
N MET A 14 -4.92 3.92 -4.11
CA MET A 14 -6.35 3.73 -4.34
C MET A 14 -7.02 5.07 -4.58
N VAL A 15 -7.77 5.17 -5.68
CA VAL A 15 -8.62 6.33 -6.01
C VAL A 15 -10.09 5.94 -5.87
N ARG A 16 -10.93 6.87 -5.43
CA ARG A 16 -12.39 6.67 -5.50
C ARG A 16 -12.89 6.94 -6.92
N PRO A 17 -14.01 6.32 -7.36
CA PRO A 17 -14.53 6.48 -8.73
C PRO A 17 -14.74 7.94 -9.17
N GLU A 18 -15.14 8.80 -8.23
CA GLU A 18 -15.37 10.24 -8.44
C GLU A 18 -14.13 11.12 -8.27
N GLU A 19 -12.98 10.56 -7.89
CA GLU A 19 -11.76 11.30 -7.59
C GLU A 19 -10.83 11.39 -8.80
N LYS A 20 -10.50 12.61 -9.22
CA LYS A 20 -9.47 12.84 -10.24
C LYS A 20 -8.14 13.13 -9.55
N VAL A 21 -7.24 12.16 -9.56
CA VAL A 21 -5.89 12.31 -9.01
C VAL A 21 -4.89 12.51 -10.15
N ASP A 22 -4.15 13.61 -10.12
CA ASP A 22 -2.96 13.79 -10.96
C ASP A 22 -1.71 13.34 -10.20
N LEU A 23 -1.21 12.16 -10.55
CA LEU A 23 -0.02 11.57 -9.92
C LEU A 23 1.29 12.02 -10.59
N ASN A 24 1.22 12.88 -11.63
CA ASN A 24 2.40 13.33 -12.36
C ASN A 24 3.25 14.35 -11.57
N GLU A 25 2.67 15.11 -10.64
CA GLU A 25 3.40 16.20 -9.96
C GLU A 25 3.99 15.82 -8.59
N ASN A 26 3.34 14.91 -7.84
CA ASN A 26 3.72 14.58 -6.45
C ASN A 26 4.88 13.57 -6.30
N THR A 27 5.49 13.14 -7.40
CA THR A 27 6.41 12.00 -7.41
C THR A 27 7.87 12.38 -7.64
N LYS A 28 8.20 13.68 -7.67
CA LYS A 28 9.60 14.15 -7.84
C LYS A 28 10.56 13.54 -6.81
N LEU A 29 10.08 13.28 -5.59
CA LEU A 29 10.88 12.64 -4.52
C LEU A 29 11.11 11.14 -4.74
N LEU A 30 10.23 10.48 -5.48
CA LEU A 30 10.27 9.04 -5.77
C LEU A 30 10.77 8.75 -7.20
N HIS A 31 11.04 9.80 -7.98
CA HIS A 31 11.54 9.71 -9.33
C HIS A 31 12.88 8.96 -9.37
N GLY A 32 12.96 7.91 -10.20
CA GLY A 32 14.14 7.05 -10.31
C GLY A 32 14.26 5.98 -9.21
N ILE A 33 13.45 6.05 -8.15
CA ILE A 33 13.37 5.05 -7.07
C ILE A 33 12.20 4.09 -7.35
N ILE A 34 11.03 4.65 -7.69
CA ILE A 34 9.82 3.89 -8.01
C ILE A 34 9.63 3.91 -9.52
N LYS A 35 9.49 2.72 -10.11
CA LYS A 35 9.28 2.56 -11.56
C LYS A 35 7.80 2.49 -11.92
N ASN A 36 6.96 1.99 -11.01
CA ASN A 36 5.55 1.77 -11.25
C ASN A 36 4.71 2.44 -10.15
N ILE A 37 3.75 3.25 -10.58
CA ILE A 37 2.66 3.70 -9.72
C ILE A 37 1.43 2.92 -10.14
N VAL A 38 0.89 2.14 -9.22
CA VAL A 38 -0.31 1.34 -9.44
C VAL A 38 -1.49 2.12 -8.91
N VAL A 39 -2.42 2.43 -9.81
CA VAL A 39 -3.66 3.12 -9.49
C VAL A 39 -4.79 2.13 -9.55
N VAL A 40 -5.49 1.94 -8.44
CA VAL A 40 -6.66 1.06 -8.33
C VAL A 40 -7.87 1.89 -7.96
N GLU A 41 -8.96 1.72 -8.70
CA GLU A 41 -10.24 2.31 -8.33
C GLU A 41 -10.93 1.45 -7.28
N GLY A 42 -11.34 2.04 -6.16
CA GLY A 42 -11.98 1.29 -5.08
C GLY A 42 -12.54 2.18 -3.97
N THR A 43 -13.28 1.55 -3.06
CA THR A 43 -13.91 2.23 -1.92
C THR A 43 -13.30 1.84 -0.57
N ASP A 44 -12.68 0.66 -0.49
CA ASP A 44 -12.03 0.18 0.72
C ASP A 44 -10.52 -0.06 0.50
N PRO A 45 -9.65 0.83 1.01
CA PRO A 45 -8.21 0.70 0.80
C PRO A 45 -7.63 -0.57 1.41
N VAL A 46 -8.24 -1.09 2.47
CA VAL A 46 -7.79 -2.32 3.14
C VAL A 46 -7.95 -3.52 2.22
N GLN A 47 -9.14 -3.67 1.63
CA GLN A 47 -9.44 -4.73 0.69
C GLN A 47 -8.59 -4.63 -0.58
N GLU A 48 -8.45 -3.43 -1.17
CA GLU A 48 -7.69 -3.28 -2.42
C GLU A 48 -6.19 -3.50 -2.23
N ILE A 49 -5.62 -3.11 -1.08
CA ILE A 49 -4.23 -3.45 -0.73
C ILE A 49 -4.07 -4.96 -0.63
N LYS A 50 -5.01 -5.65 0.06
CA LYS A 50 -4.96 -7.11 0.19
C LYS A 50 -5.02 -7.80 -1.18
N ASN A 51 -6.00 -7.44 -2.01
CA ASN A 51 -6.14 -7.97 -3.36
C ASN A 51 -4.84 -7.81 -4.16
N TYR A 52 -4.24 -6.62 -4.13
CA TYR A 52 -3.01 -6.36 -4.85
C TYR A 52 -1.83 -7.19 -4.33
N VAL A 53 -1.68 -7.29 -3.01
CA VAL A 53 -0.60 -8.06 -2.37
C VAL A 53 -0.71 -9.54 -2.72
N ASP A 54 -1.91 -10.10 -2.66
CA ASP A 54 -2.18 -11.51 -2.93
C ASP A 54 -2.04 -11.83 -4.43
N ASP A 55 -2.54 -10.96 -5.32
CA ASP A 55 -2.52 -11.17 -6.78
C ASP A 55 -1.11 -10.99 -7.40
N LYS A 56 -0.26 -10.15 -6.79
CA LYS A 56 1.07 -9.81 -7.32
C LYS A 56 2.23 -10.48 -6.58
N GLU A 57 1.93 -11.39 -5.65
CA GLU A 57 2.93 -12.09 -4.84
C GLU A 57 3.93 -11.12 -4.18
N ILE A 58 3.41 -10.03 -3.62
CA ILE A 58 4.25 -8.97 -3.03
C ILE A 58 5.04 -9.51 -1.84
N GLY A 59 6.36 -9.32 -1.83
CA GLY A 59 7.21 -9.85 -0.77
C GLY A 59 7.20 -9.06 0.55
N ILE A 60 6.91 -7.76 0.49
CA ILE A 60 6.85 -6.85 1.66
C ILE A 60 5.81 -5.76 1.39
N LEU A 61 4.91 -5.52 2.34
CA LEU A 61 4.01 -4.38 2.34
C LEU A 61 4.58 -3.27 3.21
N SER A 62 4.88 -2.11 2.63
CA SER A 62 5.35 -0.93 3.38
C SER A 62 4.28 0.17 3.39
N MET A 63 4.01 0.73 4.56
CA MET A 63 2.97 1.75 4.73
C MET A 63 3.35 2.77 5.80
N VAL A 64 2.92 4.02 5.60
CA VAL A 64 3.01 5.07 6.61
C VAL A 64 1.74 5.05 7.44
N GLY A 65 1.89 4.74 8.72
CA GLY A 65 0.77 4.58 9.63
C GLY A 65 0.16 5.91 10.04
N ARG A 66 -1.01 6.29 9.50
CA ARG A 66 -1.78 7.42 10.05
C ARG A 66 -2.58 6.97 11.27
N LYS A 67 -2.25 7.53 12.44
CA LYS A 67 -2.81 7.13 13.76
C LYS A 67 -4.34 7.12 13.82
N HIS A 68 -5.00 8.11 13.21
CA HIS A 68 -6.41 8.42 13.50
C HIS A 68 -7.45 7.78 12.56
N THR A 69 -7.06 6.89 11.64
CA THR A 69 -8.05 6.31 10.71
C THR A 69 -7.67 4.92 10.27
N PHE A 70 -6.41 4.71 9.93
CA PHE A 70 -5.95 3.40 9.46
C PHE A 70 -5.79 2.44 10.64
N TRP A 71 -5.08 2.86 11.69
CA TRP A 71 -4.87 2.04 12.88
C TRP A 71 -6.12 1.83 13.71
N GLU A 72 -6.94 2.85 13.93
CA GLU A 72 -8.21 2.67 14.63
C GLU A 72 -9.13 1.68 13.90
N ARG A 73 -9.23 1.72 12.57
CA ARG A 73 -9.99 0.71 11.80
C ARG A 73 -9.38 -0.69 11.94
N LEU A 74 -8.05 -0.81 11.91
CA LEU A 74 -7.33 -2.07 12.15
C LEU A 74 -7.55 -2.65 13.57
N TRP A 75 -7.82 -1.80 14.57
CA TRP A 75 -8.00 -2.22 15.96
C TRP A 75 -9.48 -2.39 16.36
N ILE A 76 -10.42 -1.73 15.66
CA ILE A 76 -11.86 -1.71 16.00
C ILE A 76 -12.68 -2.76 15.24
N GLU A 77 -12.32 -3.12 14.00
CA GLU A 77 -13.07 -4.13 13.23
C GLU A 77 -12.46 -5.54 13.36
N SER A 78 -12.90 -6.32 14.35
CA SER A 78 -12.37 -7.68 14.59
C SER A 78 -12.59 -8.68 13.44
N ASN A 79 -13.45 -8.37 12.45
CA ASN A 79 -13.85 -9.34 11.43
C ASN A 79 -13.25 -9.04 10.04
N THR A 80 -13.36 -7.81 9.53
CA THR A 80 -12.87 -7.46 8.17
C THR A 80 -11.36 -7.22 8.14
N THR A 81 -10.79 -6.56 9.15
CA THR A 81 -9.35 -6.30 9.23
C THR A 81 -8.51 -7.50 9.65
N SER A 82 -9.13 -8.58 10.14
CA SER A 82 -8.45 -9.87 10.29
C SER A 82 -7.82 -10.33 8.97
N GLU A 83 -8.42 -9.96 7.84
CA GLU A 83 -8.00 -10.37 6.51
C GLU A 83 -6.69 -9.72 6.03
N LEU A 84 -6.41 -8.47 6.40
CA LEU A 84 -5.07 -7.90 6.19
C LEU A 84 -4.06 -8.54 7.13
N PHE A 85 -4.43 -8.98 8.33
CA PHE A 85 -3.53 -9.81 9.15
C PHE A 85 -3.44 -11.26 8.67
N THR A 86 -4.32 -11.68 7.75
CA THR A 86 -4.17 -12.96 7.03
C THR A 86 -3.25 -12.87 5.82
N THR A 87 -2.77 -11.67 5.44
CA THR A 87 -1.74 -11.62 4.40
C THR A 87 -0.47 -12.28 4.93
N ASN A 88 0.10 -13.16 4.12
CA ASN A 88 1.28 -13.95 4.48
C ASN A 88 2.59 -13.17 4.34
N VAL A 89 2.52 -11.84 4.15
CA VAL A 89 3.66 -11.01 3.81
C VAL A 89 4.07 -10.12 4.99
N PRO A 90 5.37 -9.94 5.25
CA PRO A 90 5.86 -9.00 6.25
C PRO A 90 5.36 -7.57 5.98
N ILE A 91 4.87 -6.91 7.05
CA ILE A 91 4.45 -5.50 7.00
C ILE A 91 5.52 -4.62 7.64
N LEU A 92 6.05 -3.67 6.87
CA LEU A 92 6.92 -2.60 7.37
C LEU A 92 6.07 -1.35 7.62
N LEU A 93 5.89 -1.02 8.89
CA LEU A 93 5.22 0.21 9.28
C LEU A 93 6.24 1.32 9.51
N LEU A 94 6.08 2.41 8.76
CA LEU A 94 6.83 3.64 8.99
C LEU A 94 6.04 4.54 9.94
N PRO A 95 6.65 5.04 11.03
CA PRO A 95 6.04 6.05 11.87
C PRO A 95 5.88 7.36 11.09
N GLU A 96 4.87 8.14 11.48
CA GLU A 96 4.72 9.54 11.03
C GLU A 96 5.81 10.44 11.63
#